data_AF-A0A4Q3R6K8-F1
#
_entry.id   AF-A0A4Q3R6K8-F1
#
_cell.length_a   1.000
_cell.length_b   1.000
_cell.length_c   1.000
_cell.angle_alpha   90.00
_cell.angle_beta   90.00
_cell.angle_gamma   90.00
#
_symmetry.space_group_name_H-M   'P 1'
#
loop_
_entity.id
_entity.type
_entity.pdbx_description
1 polymer ?
#
loop_
_entity_poly.entity_id
_entity_poly.type
_entity_poly.pdbx_seq_one_letter_code
_entity_poly.pdbx_strand_id
1 'polypeptide(L)'
;MHALIIGATGATGKDLLQLLLQKPSVQQVTIFVRKPVAINHPRLQVHIINFDEPASWQHFVKGDVLFSCLGTTLKAAGSKEAQWKIDFDYQYQFALAAK
;
A
#
# COMPACT_ATOMS: atom_id res chain seq x y z
N MET A 1 -0.40 -3.91 17.18
CA MET A 1 0.26 -4.08 15.87
C MET A 1 -0.17 -2.97 14.92
N HIS A 2 0.79 -2.31 14.28
CA HIS A 2 0.60 -1.32 13.22
C HIS A 2 0.88 -1.98 11.86
N ALA A 3 -0.16 -2.13 11.05
CA ALA A 3 -0.05 -2.74 9.73
C ALA A 3 0.03 -1.67 8.63
N LEU A 4 0.93 -1.87 7.67
CA LEU A 4 1.07 -1.08 6.46
C LEU A 4 0.53 -1.85 5.27
N ILE A 5 -0.13 -1.18 4.32
CA ILE A 5 -0.63 -1.82 3.09
C ILE A 5 -0.33 -0.95 1.87
N ILE A 6 0.29 -1.55 0.86
CA ILE A 6 0.29 -1.03 -0.52
C ILE A 6 -0.69 -1.82 -1.37
N GLY A 7 -1.39 -1.15 -2.30
CA GLY A 7 -2.44 -1.78 -3.10
C GLY A 7 -3.75 -2.03 -2.33
N ALA A 8 -4.00 -1.29 -1.25
CA ALA A 8 -5.20 -1.43 -0.40
C ALA A 8 -6.54 -1.20 -1.13
N THR A 9 -6.51 -0.58 -2.32
CA THR A 9 -7.71 -0.35 -3.15
C THR A 9 -7.91 -1.41 -4.24
N GLY A 10 -6.99 -2.37 -4.37
CA GLY A 10 -7.10 -3.50 -5.28
C GLY A 10 -8.07 -4.56 -4.78
N ALA A 11 -8.28 -5.63 -5.56
CA ALA A 11 -9.20 -6.71 -5.20
C ALA A 11 -8.85 -7.32 -3.83
N THR A 12 -7.63 -7.83 -3.68
CA THR A 12 -7.15 -8.43 -2.43
C THR A 12 -6.95 -7.39 -1.32
N GLY A 13 -6.44 -6.21 -1.65
CA GLY A 13 -6.11 -5.18 -0.66
C GLY A 13 -7.34 -4.63 0.06
N LYS A 14 -8.50 -4.57 -0.61
CA LYS A 14 -9.76 -4.15 0.01
C LYS A 14 -10.20 -5.11 1.11
N ASP A 15 -10.21 -6.39 0.81
CA ASP A 15 -10.61 -7.42 1.77
C ASP A 15 -9.64 -7.49 2.95
N LEU A 16 -8.33 -7.43 2.68
CA LEU A 16 -7.31 -7.37 3.72
C LEU A 16 -7.47 -6.16 4.63
N LEU A 17 -7.70 -4.97 4.06
CA LEU A 17 -7.92 -3.75 4.84
C LEU A 17 -9.11 -3.92 5.78
N GLN A 18 -10.23 -4.45 5.30
CA GLN A 18 -11.41 -4.70 6.14
C GLN A 18 -11.10 -5.68 7.28
N LEU A 19 -10.43 -6.79 6.99
CA LEU A 19 -10.04 -7.79 8.00
C LEU A 19 -9.12 -7.20 9.07
N LEU A 20 -8.12 -6.41 8.67
CA LEU A 20 -7.20 -5.76 9.60
C LEU A 20 -7.90 -4.71 10.45
N LEU A 21 -8.81 -3.91 9.86
CA LEU A 21 -9.61 -2.94 10.60
C LEU A 21 -10.62 -3.59 11.55
N GLN A 22 -11.00 -4.86 11.39
CA GLN A 22 -11.86 -5.55 12.34
C GLN A 22 -11.10 -6.24 13.47
N LYS A 23 -9.78 -6.44 13.32
CA LYS A 23 -8.98 -7.21 14.26
C LYS A 23 -8.54 -6.34 15.45
N PRO A 24 -8.87 -6.71 16.71
CA PRO A 24 -8.48 -5.92 17.89
C PRO A 24 -6.97 -5.84 18.13
N SER A 25 -6.21 -6.86 17.69
CA SER A 25 -4.74 -6.87 17.83
C SER A 25 -4.04 -5.88 16.88
N VAL A 26 -4.75 -5.39 15.87
CA VAL A 26 -4.28 -4.34 14.95
C VAL A 26 -4.73 -2.99 15.50
N GLN A 27 -3.82 -2.19 16.02
CA GLN A 27 -4.16 -0.90 16.64
C GLN A 27 -4.20 0.24 15.63
N GLN A 28 -3.50 0.09 14.50
CA GLN A 28 -3.47 1.07 13.42
C GLN A 28 -3.24 0.36 12.08
N VAL A 29 -3.87 0.88 11.04
CA VAL A 29 -3.62 0.51 9.65
C VAL A 29 -3.25 1.77 8.88
N THR A 30 -2.09 1.75 8.21
CA THR A 30 -1.69 2.82 7.30
C THR A 30 -1.70 2.30 5.87
N ILE A 31 -2.38 3.00 4.98
CA ILE A 31 -2.43 2.65 3.55
C ILE A 31 -1.73 3.72 2.72
N PHE A 32 -1.06 3.27 1.66
CA PHE A 32 -0.43 4.14 0.67
C PHE A 32 -1.17 4.03 -0.65
N VAL A 33 -1.72 5.15 -1.11
CA VAL A 33 -2.61 5.21 -2.27
C VAL A 33 -2.18 6.32 -3.23
N ARG A 34 -2.52 6.18 -4.51
CA ARG A 34 -2.24 7.22 -5.54
C ARG A 34 -3.32 8.31 -5.60
N LYS A 35 -4.50 8.05 -5.03
CA LYS A 35 -5.68 8.90 -5.11
C LYS A 35 -6.42 8.89 -3.77
N PRO A 36 -7.16 9.95 -3.42
CA PRO A 36 -8.02 9.96 -2.25
C PRO A 36 -8.98 8.76 -2.22
N VAL A 37 -9.27 8.25 -1.03
CA VAL A 37 -10.24 7.17 -0.80
C VAL A 37 -11.33 7.64 0.15
N ALA A 38 -12.57 7.23 -0.11
CA ALA A 38 -13.72 7.55 0.72
C ALA A 38 -13.91 6.52 1.84
N ILE A 39 -12.87 6.30 2.64
CA ILE A 39 -12.91 5.40 3.80
C ILE A 39 -12.50 6.21 5.02
N ASN A 40 -13.38 6.27 6.02
CA ASN A 40 -13.10 6.93 7.29
C ASN A 40 -13.18 5.89 8.41
N HIS A 41 -12.11 5.75 9.19
CA HIS A 41 -12.06 4.84 10.32
C HIS A 41 -11.03 5.36 11.33
N PRO A 42 -11.31 5.34 12.65
CA PRO A 42 -10.44 5.95 13.67
C PRO A 42 -9.02 5.36 13.72
N ARG A 43 -8.86 4.10 13.30
CA ARG A 43 -7.56 3.40 13.20
C ARG A 43 -6.91 3.44 11.81
N LEU A 44 -7.53 4.11 10.84
CA LEU A 44 -7.02 4.16 9.47
C LEU A 44 -6.30 5.48 9.21
N GLN A 45 -5.03 5.38 8.82
CA GLN A 45 -4.26 6.49 8.27
C GLN A 45 -4.08 6.30 6.76
N VAL A 46 -4.23 7.38 5.99
CA VAL A 46 -4.10 7.34 4.53
C VAL A 46 -2.99 8.29 4.12
N HIS A 47 -1.97 7.76 3.44
CA HIS A 47 -0.98 8.57 2.73
C HIS A 47 -1.27 8.54 1.23
N ILE A 48 -1.60 9.69 0.68
CA ILE A 48 -1.68 9.88 -0.77
C ILE A 48 -0.26 10.20 -1.25
N ILE A 49 0.32 9.33 -2.07
CA ILE A 49 1.74 9.42 -2.47
C ILE A 49 1.90 9.32 -3.98
N ASN A 50 3.00 9.88 -4.47
CA ASN A 50 3.53 9.54 -5.78
C ASN A 50 4.51 8.36 -5.64
N PHE A 51 4.16 7.19 -6.18
CA PHE A 51 5.01 5.99 -6.12
C PHE A 51 6.34 6.17 -6.88
N ASP A 52 6.39 7.14 -7.80
CA ASP A 52 7.60 7.50 -8.55
C ASP A 52 8.61 8.34 -7.76
N GLU A 53 8.24 8.81 -6.56
CA GLU A 53 9.08 9.70 -5.75
C GLU A 53 9.34 9.16 -4.33
N PRO A 54 10.12 8.07 -4.16
CA PRO A 54 10.37 7.45 -2.85
C PRO A 54 10.83 8.39 -1.75
N ALA A 55 11.64 9.40 -2.08
CA ALA A 55 12.11 10.40 -1.13
C ALA A 55 10.96 11.15 -0.43
N SER A 56 9.81 11.31 -1.10
CA SER A 56 8.66 12.03 -0.57
C SER A 56 7.84 11.22 0.45
N TRP A 57 7.97 9.89 0.49
CA TRP A 57 7.09 9.03 1.30
C TRP A 57 7.79 7.94 2.11
N GLN A 58 9.04 7.59 1.81
CA GLN A 58 9.77 6.52 2.51
C GLN A 58 9.78 6.68 4.03
N HIS A 59 9.80 7.93 4.53
CA HIS A 59 9.81 8.23 5.96
C HIS A 59 8.49 7.92 6.68
N PHE A 60 7.39 7.70 5.93
CA PHE A 60 6.11 7.23 6.45
C PHE A 60 6.02 5.70 6.54
N VAL A 61 6.96 4.97 5.92
CA VAL A 61 6.98 3.49 5.93
C VAL A 61 7.53 3.01 7.28
N LYS A 62 6.70 3.12 8.32
CA LYS A 62 7.01 2.73 9.70
C LYS A 62 5.84 1.94 10.26
N GLY A 63 6.06 0.70 10.64
CA GLY A 63 5.05 -0.20 11.19
C GLY A 63 5.65 -1.56 11.50
N ASP A 64 4.84 -2.45 12.08
CA ASP A 64 5.28 -3.78 12.50
C ASP A 64 5.27 -4.79 11.34
N VAL A 65 4.41 -4.57 10.34
CA VAL A 65 4.24 -5.45 9.18
C VAL A 65 3.83 -4.64 7.95
N LEU A 66 4.44 -4.95 6.80
CA LEU A 66 4.04 -4.43 5.50
C LEU A 66 3.41 -5.53 4.66
N PHE A 67 2.14 -5.33 4.29
CA PHE A 67 1.44 -6.15 3.33
C PHE A 67 1.56 -5.54 1.94
N SER A 68 2.08 -6.32 1.00
CA SER A 68 2.05 -5.95 -0.40
C SER A 68 0.88 -6.62 -1.12
N CYS A 69 -0.09 -5.81 -1.51
CA CYS A 69 -1.20 -6.19 -2.40
C CYS A 69 -1.17 -5.39 -3.71
N LEU A 70 -0.06 -4.70 -3.98
CA LEU A 70 0.11 -3.94 -5.21
C LEU A 70 0.44 -4.89 -6.36
N GLY A 71 -0.26 -4.74 -7.47
CA GLY A 71 -0.02 -5.52 -8.66
C GLY A 71 -0.96 -5.08 -9.76
N THR A 72 -0.65 -5.45 -10.99
CA THR A 72 -1.51 -5.18 -12.14
C THR A 72 -1.52 -6.35 -13.12
N THR A 73 -2.50 -6.36 -14.02
CA THR A 73 -2.45 -7.27 -15.17
C THR A 73 -1.75 -6.59 -16.33
N LEU A 74 -1.16 -7.36 -17.25
CA LEU A 74 -0.56 -6.81 -18.47
C LEU A 74 -1.54 -5.91 -19.24
N LYS A 75 -2.82 -6.32 -19.31
CA LYS A 75 -3.89 -5.53 -19.95
C LYS A 75 -4.09 -4.17 -19.29
N ALA A 76 -4.09 -4.11 -17.96
CA ALA A 76 -4.27 -2.87 -17.22
C ALA A 76 -3.01 -2.00 -17.19
N ALA A 77 -1.82 -2.62 -17.26
CA ALA A 77 -0.54 -1.91 -17.36
C ALA A 77 -0.32 -1.26 -18.74
N GLY A 78 -0.83 -1.89 -19.80
CA GLY A 78 -0.66 -1.43 -21.19
C GLY A 78 0.66 -1.85 -21.83
N SER A 79 1.70 -2.14 -21.05
CA SER A 79 2.97 -2.70 -21.54
C SER A 79 3.68 -3.54 -20.47
N LYS A 80 4.68 -4.32 -20.88
CA LYS A 80 5.50 -5.12 -19.96
C LYS A 80 6.36 -4.23 -19.06
N GLU A 81 6.86 -3.12 -19.59
CA GLU A 81 7.67 -2.14 -18.87
C GLU A 81 6.84 -1.45 -17.80
N ALA A 82 5.62 -1.04 -18.13
CA ALA A 82 4.68 -0.46 -17.16
C ALA A 82 4.28 -1.49 -16.08
N GLN A 83 4.12 -2.76 -16.46
CA GLN A 83 3.84 -3.82 -15.50
C GLN A 83 5.04 -4.07 -14.58
N TRP A 84 6.26 -4.15 -15.13
CA TRP A 84 7.48 -4.31 -14.35
C TRP A 84 7.65 -3.20 -13.31
N LYS A 85 7.39 -1.96 -13.72
CA LYS A 85 7.44 -0.80 -12.81
C LYS A 85 6.52 -0.99 -11.59
N ILE A 86 5.32 -1.54 -11.79
CA ILE A 86 4.33 -1.75 -10.72
C ILE A 86 4.65 -2.99 -9.89
N ASP A 87 4.91 -4.11 -10.55
CA ASP A 87 5.03 -5.43 -9.94
C ASP A 87 6.44 -5.68 -9.37
N PHE A 88 7.44 -4.89 -9.75
CA PHE A 88 8.83 -4.99 -9.26
C PHE A 88 9.35 -3.68 -8.69
N ASP A 89 9.43 -2.59 -9.46
CA ASP A 89 10.15 -1.39 -9.01
C ASP A 89 9.49 -0.76 -7.77
N TYR A 90 8.17 -0.54 -7.79
CA TYR A 90 7.46 -0.01 -6.62
C TYR A 90 7.54 -0.94 -5.40
N GLN A 91 7.48 -2.26 -5.63
CA GLN A 91 7.63 -3.26 -4.57
C GLN A 91 9.00 -3.15 -3.89
N TYR A 92 10.04 -3.09 -4.70
CA TYR A 92 11.42 -2.98 -4.26
C TYR A 92 11.66 -1.70 -3.45
N GLN A 93 11.15 -0.55 -3.90
CA GLN A 93 11.29 0.71 -3.16
C GLN A 93 10.63 0.66 -1.78
N PHE A 94 9.44 0.05 -1.67
CA PHE A 94 8.78 -0.12 -0.37
C PHE A 94 9.54 -1.09 0.54
N ALA A 95 10.11 -2.16 -0.01
CA ALA A 95 10.95 -3.09 0.75
C ALA A 95 12.23 -2.40 1.26
N LEU A 96 12.87 -1.53 0.47
CA LEU A 96 14.02 -0.74 0.91
C LEU A 96 13.69 0.25 2.03
N ALA A 97 12.48 0.83 2.00
CA ALA A 97 12.01 1.78 3.00
C ALA A 97 11.60 1.10 4.32
N ALA A 98 11.15 -0.15 4.27
CA ALA A 98 10.73 -0.94 5.42
C ALA A 98 11.92 -1.56 6.17
N LYS A 99 12.59 -0.75 7.01
CA LYS A 99 13.74 -1.16 7.83
C LYS A 99 13.40 -1.34 9.30
#